data_AF-A0A2S9GPQ9-F1
#
_entry.id   AF-A0A2S9GPQ9-F1
#
_cell.length_a   1.000
_cell.length_b   1.000
_cell.length_c   1.000
_cell.angle_alpha   90.00
_cell.angle_beta   90.00
_cell.angle_gamma   90.00
#
_symmetry.space_group_name_H-M   'P 1'
#
loop_
_entity.id
_entity.type
_entity.pdbx_description
1 polymer ?
#
loop_
_entity_poly.entity_id
_entity_poly.type
_entity_poly.pdbx_seq_one_letter_code
_entity_poly.pdbx_strand_id
1 'polypeptide(L)' 'PGLGEVTPDELILRQLLPMADEGLRRWEVAADVRDRYLGVIEGRAKTGRNGAVWQAAAVTDLQDRGLSRPEALA' A
#
# COMPACT_ATOMS: atom_id res chain seq x y z
N PRO A 1 9.03 12.10 -17.66
CA PRO A 1 8.17 12.64 -18.76
C PRO A 1 6.73 12.17 -18.58
N GLY A 2 5.77 13.10 -18.70
CA GLY A 2 4.35 12.94 -18.37
C GLY A 2 3.95 13.69 -17.10
N LEU A 3 4.47 13.27 -15.95
CA LEU A 3 4.01 13.75 -14.62
C LEU A 3 5.05 14.56 -13.81
N GLY A 4 6.32 14.61 -14.25
CA GLY A 4 7.40 15.15 -13.41
C GLY A 4 7.70 14.24 -12.21
N GLU A 5 8.18 14.82 -11.11
CA GLU A 5 8.30 14.13 -9.82
C GLU A 5 6.97 14.19 -9.08
N VAL A 6 6.43 13.03 -8.72
CA VAL A 6 5.18 12.87 -7.98
C VAL A 6 5.41 11.93 -6.81
N THR A 7 4.59 12.06 -5.77
CA THR A 7 4.64 11.12 -4.65
C THR A 7 4.13 9.74 -5.09
N PRO A 8 4.57 8.65 -4.42
CA PRO A 8 4.08 7.31 -4.74
C PRO A 8 2.56 7.18 -4.65
N ASP A 9 1.92 7.82 -3.67
CA ASP A 9 0.46 7.81 -3.52
C ASP A 9 -0.25 8.53 -4.68
N GLU A 10 0.28 9.67 -5.13
CA GLU A 10 -0.27 10.38 -6.28
C GLU A 10 -0.16 9.53 -7.55
N LEU A 11 1.00 8.91 -7.79
CA LEU A 11 1.21 8.03 -8.93
C LEU A 11 0.24 6.83 -8.90
N ILE A 12 0.09 6.18 -7.74
CA ILE A 12 -0.78 5.02 -7.60
C ILE A 12 -2.24 5.43 -7.84
N LEU A 13 -2.73 6.45 -7.12
CA LEU A 13 -4.15 6.80 -7.12
C LEU A 13 -4.59 7.41 -8.45
N ARG A 14 -3.75 8.24 -9.07
CA ARG A 14 -4.17 8.99 -10.27
C ARG A 14 -3.85 8.28 -11.58
N GLN A 15 -2.96 7.29 -11.58
CA GLN A 15 -2.47 6.68 -12.82
C GLN A 15 -2.54 5.16 -12.76
N LEU A 16 -1.80 4.54 -11.84
CA LEU A 16 -1.61 3.09 -11.88
C LEU A 16 -2.87 2.32 -11.52
N LEU A 17 -3.64 2.79 -10.55
CA LEU A 17 -4.86 2.11 -10.11
C LEU A 17 -5.98 2.16 -11.18
N PRO A 18 -6.27 3.31 -11.84
CA PRO A 18 -7.16 3.34 -12.99
C PRO A 18 -6.69 2.44 -14.16
N MET A 19 -5.38 2.43 -14.44
CA MET A 19 -4.83 1.56 -15.49
C MET A 19 -5.00 0.07 -15.16
N ALA A 20 -4.81 -0.30 -13.89
CA ALA A 20 -5.00 -1.66 -13.43
C ALA A 20 -6.46 -2.10 -13.53
N ASP A 21 -7.43 -1.27 -13.11
CA ASP A 21 -8.85 -1.58 -13.26
C ASP A 21 -9.22 -1.80 -14.74
N GLU A 22 -8.82 -0.87 -15.61
CA GLU A 22 -9.10 -0.98 -17.04
C GLU A 22 -8.49 -2.25 -17.66
N GLY A 23 -7.24 -2.58 -17.31
CA GLY A 23 -6.58 -3.80 -17.77
C GLY A 23 -7.33 -5.05 -17.30
N LEU A 24 -7.69 -5.12 -16.02
CA LEU A 24 -8.42 -6.24 -15.44
C LEU A 24 -9.84 -6.37 -15.99
N ARG A 25 -10.51 -5.26 -16.33
CA ARG A 25 -11.80 -5.24 -17.02
C ARG A 25 -11.70 -5.87 -18.42
N ARG A 26 -10.66 -5.52 -19.18
CA ARG A 26 -10.42 -6.09 -20.53
C ARG A 26 -10.12 -7.59 -20.50
N TRP A 27 -9.56 -8.07 -19.39
CA TRP A 27 -9.31 -9.49 -19.15
C TRP A 27 -10.49 -10.20 -18.50
N GLU A 28 -11.64 -9.53 -18.38
CA GLU A 28 -12.89 -10.09 -17.85
C GLU A 28 -12.77 -10.64 -16.42
N VAL A 29 -11.82 -10.12 -15.63
CA VAL A 29 -11.69 -10.47 -14.22
C VAL A 29 -12.95 -10.03 -13.49
N ALA A 30 -13.53 -10.90 -12.64
CA ALA A 30 -14.78 -10.64 -11.96
C ALA A 30 -14.73 -9.31 -11.15
N ALA A 31 -15.83 -8.54 -11.21
CA ALA A 31 -15.86 -7.18 -10.65
C ALA A 31 -15.62 -7.18 -9.13
N ASP A 32 -16.21 -8.12 -8.40
CA ASP A 32 -16.04 -8.29 -6.95
C ASP A 32 -14.56 -8.56 -6.56
N VAL A 33 -13.84 -9.32 -7.38
CA VAL A 33 -12.40 -9.57 -7.20
C VAL A 33 -11.60 -8.29 -7.42
N ARG A 34 -11.86 -7.55 -8.52
CA ARG A 34 -11.16 -6.29 -8.80
C ARG A 34 -11.42 -5.26 -7.71
N ASP A 35 -12.68 -5.02 -7.37
CA ASP A 35 -13.11 -4.03 -6.37
C ASP A 35 -12.45 -4.31 -5.02
N ARG A 36 -12.43 -5.58 -4.60
CA ARG A 36 -11.80 -5.99 -3.34
C ARG A 36 -10.29 -5.69 -3.34
N TYR A 37 -9.55 -6.16 -4.34
CA TYR A 37 -8.08 -6.06 -4.31
C TYR A 37 -7.57 -4.67 -4.67
N LEU A 38 -8.18 -4.00 -5.66
CA LEU A 38 -7.86 -2.61 -5.99
C LEU A 38 -8.26 -1.67 -4.86
N GLY A 39 -9.37 -1.92 -4.16
CA GLY A 39 -9.76 -1.17 -2.96
C GLY A 39 -8.74 -1.27 -1.82
N VAL A 40 -8.10 -2.43 -1.62
CA VAL A 40 -6.99 -2.57 -0.66
C VAL A 40 -5.79 -1.71 -1.05
N ILE A 41 -5.42 -1.69 -2.34
CA ILE A 41 -4.31 -0.85 -2.82
C ILE A 41 -4.65 0.63 -2.65
N GLU A 42 -5.87 1.04 -3.01
CA GLU A 42 -6.35 2.41 -2.86
C GLU A 42 -6.29 2.86 -1.38
N GLY A 43 -6.83 2.03 -0.47
CA GLY A 43 -6.83 2.32 0.96
C GLY A 43 -5.42 2.46 1.53
N ARG A 44 -4.47 1.64 1.07
CA ARG A 44 -3.06 1.74 1.49
C ARG A 44 -2.39 3.01 0.97
N ALA A 45 -2.63 3.38 -0.29
CA ALA A 45 -2.10 4.62 -0.86
C ALA A 45 -2.67 5.85 -0.14
N LYS A 46 -3.99 5.89 0.12
CA LYS A 46 -4.65 6.99 0.84
C LYS A 46 -4.18 7.15 2.29
N THR A 47 -3.85 6.05 2.97
CA THR A 47 -3.47 6.09 4.39
C THR A 47 -1.96 6.14 4.61
N GLY A 48 -1.16 5.90 3.58
CA GLY A 48 0.29 5.70 3.69
C GLY A 48 0.68 4.46 4.51
N ARG A 49 -0.27 3.57 4.85
CA ARG A 49 0.00 2.39 5.68
C ARG A 49 0.30 1.18 4.80
N ASN A 50 1.46 0.58 5.02
CA ASN A 50 1.89 -0.63 4.34
C ASN A 50 2.58 -1.60 5.34
N GLY A 51 3.02 -2.76 4.85
CA GLY A 51 3.67 -3.77 5.70
C GLY A 51 4.92 -3.27 6.42
N ALA A 52 5.74 -2.44 5.74
CA ALA A 52 6.94 -1.87 6.35
C ALA A 52 6.59 -0.87 7.46
N VAL A 53 5.55 -0.05 7.28
CA VAL A 53 5.04 0.86 8.32
C VAL A 53 4.56 0.07 9.53
N TRP A 54 3.84 -1.04 9.33
CA TRP A 54 3.40 -1.89 10.44
C TRP A 54 4.55 -2.56 11.17
N GLN A 55 5.52 -3.10 10.43
CA GLN A 55 6.70 -3.72 11.03
C GLN A 55 7.53 -2.71 11.82
N ALA A 56 7.76 -1.52 11.27
CA ALA A 56 8.47 -0.45 11.97
C ALA A 56 7.72 -0.02 13.24
N ALA A 57 6.40 0.18 13.16
CA ALA A 57 5.58 0.54 14.31
C ALA A 57 5.57 -0.56 15.39
N ALA A 58 5.55 -1.85 15.00
CA ALA A 58 5.62 -2.96 15.94
C ALA A 58 6.95 -2.98 16.68
N VAL A 59 8.08 -2.75 15.98
CA VAL A 59 9.39 -2.64 16.62
C VAL A 59 9.41 -1.48 17.61
N THR A 60 8.89 -0.31 17.23
CA THR A 60 8.79 0.84 18.14
C THR A 60 7.97 0.52 19.39
N ASP A 61 6.78 -0.09 19.24
CA ASP A 61 5.94 -0.48 20.38
C ASP A 61 6.65 -1.46 21.34
N LEU A 62 7.36 -2.44 20.78
CA LEU A 62 8.14 -3.39 21.59
C LEU A 62 9.29 -2.70 22.33
N GLN A 63 9.98 -1.76 21.68
CA GLN A 63 11.03 -0.97 22.32
C GLN A 63 10.46 -0.07 23.43
N ASP A 64 9.30 0.57 23.22
CA ASP A 64 8.63 1.40 24.22
C ASP A 64 8.16 0.58 25.44
N ARG A 65 7.92 -0.72 25.23
CA ARG A 65 7.61 -1.69 26.29
C ARG A 65 8.86 -2.27 26.98
N GLY A 66 10.05 -1.79 26.62
CA GLY A 66 11.30 -2.08 27.32
C GLY A 66 12.21 -3.12 26.65
N LEU A 67 11.86 -3.64 25.47
CA LEU A 67 12.76 -4.56 24.75
C LEU A 67 13.92 -3.80 24.11
N SER A 68 15.09 -4.42 24.08
CA SER A 68 16.19 -3.91 23.26
C SER A 68 15.85 -4.06 21.76
N ARG A 69 16.50 -3.27 20.90
CA ARG A 69 16.23 -3.33 19.45
C ARG A 69 16.45 -4.73 18.84
N PRO A 70 17.50 -5.50 19.19
CA PRO A 70 17.64 -6.88 18.71
C PRO A 70 16.49 -7.80 19.14
N GLU A 71 16.00 -7.68 20.38
CA GLU A 71 14.86 -8.46 20.88
C GLU A 71 13.55 -8.06 20.21
N ALA A 72 13.36 -6.78 19.89
CA ALA A 72 12.18 -6.27 19.19
C ALA A 72 12.15 -6.64 17.69
N LEU A 73 13.28 -7.09 17.12
CA LEU A 73 13.41 -7.49 15.71
C LEU A 73 13.37 -9.02 15.49
N ALA A 74 13.46 -9.80 16.56
CA ALA A 74 13.48 -11.27 16.54
C ALA A 74 12.07 -11.86 16.35
#